data_AF-I3Y682-F1
#
_entry.id   AF-I3Y682-F1
#
_cell.length_a   1.000
_cell.length_b   1.000
_cell.length_c   1.000
_cell.angle_alpha   90.00
_cell.angle_beta   90.00
_cell.angle_gamma   90.00
#
_symmetry.space_group_name_H-M   'P 1'
#
loop_
_entity.id
_entity.type
_entity.pdbx_description
1 polymer ?
#
loop_
_entity_poly.entity_id
_entity_poly.type
_entity_poly.pdbx_seq_one_letter_code
_entity_poly.pdbx_strand_id
1 'polypeptide(L)'
;MVNKMEWASVVNDPYLKNLPFKIELNKWGKILMSPASNKHGSLQYEVGSSIDRKKGNGKIIMECSIRTSDGVKVADVAWASDAFIEKFGYDTPYNKAPEICVEITSPSNSNAEMEEKIQLYLAKGAKEVWIVDENGVISYFSHEGSIPESREMQG
;
A
#
# COMPACT_ATOMS: atom_id res chain seq x y z
N MET A 1 7.66 19.58 24.02
CA MET A 1 7.02 18.47 23.27
C MET A 1 7.57 18.51 21.86
N VAL A 2 8.18 17.43 21.37
CA VAL A 2 8.55 17.34 19.95
C VAL A 2 7.26 17.12 19.19
N ASN A 3 6.94 18.01 18.25
CA ASN A 3 5.74 17.87 17.44
C ASN A 3 5.93 16.66 16.52
N LYS A 4 5.02 15.68 16.59
CA LYS A 4 5.08 14.49 15.73
C LYS A 4 4.88 14.93 14.28
N MET A 5 5.71 14.43 13.36
CA MET A 5 5.54 14.73 11.94
C MET A 5 4.22 14.14 11.44
N GLU A 6 3.41 14.99 10.80
CA GLU A 6 2.18 14.59 10.13
C GLU A 6 2.42 14.41 8.63
N TRP A 7 1.62 13.58 7.98
CA TRP A 7 1.75 13.31 6.54
C TRP A 7 1.67 14.58 5.68
N ALA A 8 0.80 15.53 6.06
CA ALA A 8 0.71 16.81 5.38
C ALA A 8 2.04 17.58 5.41
N SER A 9 2.85 17.43 6.45
CA SER A 9 4.18 18.04 6.50
C SER A 9 5.12 17.38 5.50
N VAL A 10 5.08 16.06 5.33
CA VAL A 10 5.88 15.34 4.34
C VAL A 10 5.53 15.78 2.91
N VAL A 11 4.23 15.81 2.58
CA VAL A 11 3.74 16.16 1.23
C VAL A 11 4.06 17.60 0.85
N ASN A 12 4.03 18.53 1.81
CA ASN A 12 4.27 19.95 1.57
C ASN A 12 5.74 20.37 1.72
N ASP A 13 6.60 19.51 2.28
CA ASP A 13 8.01 19.83 2.48
C ASP A 13 8.76 19.88 1.12
N PRO A 14 9.40 21.01 0.76
CA PRO A 14 10.07 21.17 -0.53
C PRO A 14 11.26 20.22 -0.73
N TYR A 15 11.84 19.68 0.35
CA TYR A 15 12.94 18.74 0.30
C TYR A 15 12.49 17.28 0.26
N LEU A 16 11.24 16.97 0.60
CA LEU A 16 10.71 15.60 0.61
C LEU A 16 9.81 15.30 -0.59
N LYS A 17 8.96 16.25 -1.00
CA LYS A 17 7.86 16.01 -1.96
C LYS A 17 8.26 15.50 -3.35
N ASN A 18 9.52 15.66 -3.76
CA ASN A 18 10.04 15.29 -5.07
C ASN A 18 11.21 14.29 -5.00
N LEU A 19 11.40 13.65 -3.85
CA LEU A 19 12.44 12.65 -3.71
C LEU A 19 12.07 11.38 -4.48
N PRO A 20 13.05 10.70 -5.12
CA PRO A 20 12.82 9.44 -5.82
C PRO A 20 12.79 8.24 -4.84
N PHE A 21 12.21 8.45 -3.65
CA PHE A 21 12.06 7.45 -2.60
C PHE A 21 10.58 7.27 -2.30
N LYS A 22 10.16 6.04 -2.05
CA LYS A 22 8.90 5.81 -1.33
C LYS A 22 9.11 6.27 0.11
N ILE A 23 8.17 7.04 0.63
CA ILE A 23 8.23 7.64 1.97
C ILE A 23 7.09 7.10 2.82
N GLU A 24 7.38 6.65 4.04
CA GLU A 24 6.39 6.25 5.03
C GLU A 24 6.67 6.95 6.37
N LEU A 25 5.68 6.97 7.26
CA LEU A 25 5.82 7.43 8.64
C LEU A 25 5.48 6.29 9.61
N ASN A 26 6.32 6.06 10.62
CA ASN A 26 5.96 5.15 11.72
C ASN A 26 5.12 5.86 12.81
N LYS A 27 4.68 5.13 13.86
CA LYS A 27 3.88 5.74 14.96
C LYS A 27 4.57 6.88 15.71
N TRP A 28 5.88 7.02 15.62
CA TRP A 28 6.63 8.12 16.24
C TRP A 28 6.82 9.32 15.29
N GLY A 29 6.30 9.26 14.06
CA GLY A 29 6.48 10.30 13.06
C GLY A 29 7.90 10.34 12.48
N LYS A 30 8.66 9.23 12.54
CA LYS A 30 9.94 9.12 11.84
C LYS A 30 9.68 8.73 10.39
N ILE A 31 10.47 9.32 9.50
CA ILE A 31 10.46 8.99 8.07
C ILE A 31 11.20 7.67 7.84
N LEU A 32 10.58 6.78 7.09
CA LEU A 32 11.19 5.61 6.47
C LEU A 32 11.24 5.87 4.97
N MET A 33 12.35 5.49 4.33
CA MET A 33 12.55 5.65 2.90
C MET A 33 13.07 4.35 2.29
N SER A 34 12.50 3.98 1.14
CA SER A 34 13.06 2.95 0.28
C SER A 34 13.34 3.52 -1.12
N PRO A 35 14.49 3.17 -1.74
CA PRO A 35 14.84 3.64 -3.07
C PRO A 35 13.93 3.03 -4.12
N ALA A 36 13.56 3.83 -5.13
CA ALA A 36 12.98 3.29 -6.34
C ALA A 36 13.98 2.36 -7.04
N SER A 37 13.47 1.27 -7.63
CA SER A 37 14.25 0.40 -8.50
C SER A 37 13.42 -0.02 -9.72
N ASN A 38 14.08 -0.26 -10.85
CA ASN A 38 13.39 -0.60 -12.11
C ASN A 38 12.60 -1.89 -12.00
N LYS A 39 13.14 -2.90 -11.31
CA LYS A 39 12.48 -4.19 -11.11
C LYS A 39 11.21 -4.04 -10.27
N HIS A 40 11.29 -3.28 -9.18
CA HIS A 40 10.15 -2.98 -8.31
C HIS A 40 9.06 -2.22 -9.07
N GLY A 41 9.43 -1.18 -9.84
CA GLY A 41 8.48 -0.44 -10.68
C GLY A 41 7.82 -1.31 -11.77
N SER A 42 8.56 -2.26 -12.37
CA SER A 42 7.98 -3.23 -13.32
C SER A 42 6.91 -4.10 -12.64
N LEU A 43 7.23 -4.64 -11.46
CA LEU A 43 6.29 -5.46 -10.68
C LEU A 43 5.05 -4.67 -10.24
N GLN A 44 5.20 -3.40 -9.84
CA GLN A 44 4.06 -2.51 -9.54
C GLN A 44 3.11 -2.41 -10.74
N TYR A 45 3.66 -2.13 -11.92
CA TYR A 45 2.87 -2.03 -13.15
C TYR A 45 2.20 -3.36 -13.53
N GLU A 46 2.94 -4.48 -13.49
CA GLU A 46 2.44 -5.79 -13.87
C GLU A 46 1.28 -6.23 -12.98
N VAL A 47 1.41 -6.07 -11.66
CA VAL A 47 0.37 -6.44 -10.70
C VAL A 47 -0.84 -5.51 -10.84
N GLY A 48 -0.62 -4.19 -10.89
CA GLY A 48 -1.70 -3.22 -11.07
C GLY A 48 -2.49 -3.47 -12.36
N SER A 49 -1.79 -3.70 -13.48
CA SER A 49 -2.39 -4.01 -14.78
C SER A 49 -3.16 -5.34 -14.78
N SER A 50 -2.69 -6.34 -14.03
CA SER A 50 -3.39 -7.62 -13.87
C SER A 50 -4.71 -7.44 -13.11
N ILE A 51 -4.70 -6.66 -12.02
CA ILE A 51 -5.90 -6.35 -11.25
C ILE A 51 -6.90 -5.57 -12.10
N ASP A 52 -6.45 -4.49 -12.76
CA ASP A 52 -7.30 -3.62 -13.57
C ASP A 52 -8.01 -4.39 -14.68
N ARG A 53 -7.28 -5.27 -15.40
CA ARG A 53 -7.83 -6.08 -16.49
C ARG A 53 -8.89 -7.08 -16.03
N LYS A 54 -8.76 -7.66 -14.83
CA LYS A 54 -9.75 -8.63 -14.34
C LYS A 54 -10.95 -7.96 -13.68
N LYS A 55 -10.74 -6.88 -12.92
CA LYS A 55 -11.83 -6.18 -12.25
C LYS A 55 -12.68 -5.39 -13.24
N GLY A 56 -12.07 -4.72 -14.22
CA GLY A 56 -12.76 -3.95 -15.26
C GLY A 56 -13.47 -2.67 -14.78
N ASN A 57 -13.61 -2.47 -13.47
CA ASN A 57 -14.12 -1.27 -12.82
C ASN A 57 -13.30 -0.90 -11.57
N GLY A 58 -13.49 0.32 -11.03
CA GLY A 58 -12.65 0.88 -9.96
C GLY A 58 -11.42 1.62 -10.47
N LYS A 59 -10.44 1.81 -9.57
CA LYS A 59 -9.20 2.55 -9.80
C LYS A 59 -8.01 1.83 -9.20
N ILE A 60 -6.95 1.72 -9.99
CA ILE A 60 -5.61 1.41 -9.50
C ILE A 60 -4.95 2.70 -9.00
N ILE A 61 -4.33 2.63 -7.83
CA ILE A 61 -3.57 3.73 -7.21
C ILE A 61 -2.16 3.20 -6.92
N MET A 62 -1.16 3.82 -7.53
CA MET A 62 0.24 3.58 -7.19
C MET A 62 0.61 4.40 -5.95
N GLU A 63 1.46 3.87 -5.08
CA GLU A 63 1.94 4.58 -3.89
C GLU A 63 0.79 5.14 -3.02
N CYS A 64 -0.15 4.26 -2.67
CA CYS A 64 -1.39 4.61 -1.97
C CYS A 64 -1.15 4.82 -0.46
N SER A 65 -1.11 6.08 -0.02
CA SER A 65 -0.93 6.42 1.39
C SER A 65 -2.17 6.16 2.25
N ILE A 66 -1.99 5.42 3.36
CA ILE A 66 -3.05 4.97 4.27
C ILE A 66 -2.63 5.28 5.71
N ARG A 67 -3.51 5.93 6.48
CA ARG A 67 -3.30 6.22 7.90
C ARG A 67 -3.57 4.98 8.75
N THR A 68 -2.54 4.47 9.42
CA THR A 68 -2.56 3.27 10.25
C THR A 68 -2.31 3.59 11.73
N SER A 69 -2.38 2.59 12.61
CA SER A 69 -1.93 2.73 14.01
C SER A 69 -0.41 2.90 14.13
N ASP A 70 0.35 2.45 13.13
CA ASP A 70 1.79 2.68 13.01
C ASP A 70 2.13 3.90 12.13
N GLY A 71 1.31 4.95 12.11
CA GLY A 71 1.60 6.16 11.33
C GLY A 71 0.96 6.14 9.94
N VAL A 72 1.73 6.41 8.88
CA VAL A 72 1.25 6.35 7.50
C VAL A 72 2.08 5.36 6.72
N LYS A 73 1.40 4.34 6.21
CA LYS A 73 2.00 3.35 5.32
C LYS A 73 1.55 3.62 3.90
N VAL A 74 2.37 3.26 2.94
CA VAL A 74 2.12 3.51 1.53
C VAL A 74 2.10 2.15 0.83
N ALA A 75 0.93 1.69 0.39
CA ALA A 75 0.85 0.48 -0.41
C ALA A 75 1.47 0.75 -1.79
N ASP A 76 2.29 -0.18 -2.29
CA ASP A 76 2.92 -0.04 -3.61
C ASP A 76 1.86 0.07 -4.71
N VAL A 77 0.84 -0.79 -4.60
CA VAL A 77 -0.34 -0.78 -5.46
C VAL A 77 -1.57 -0.95 -4.58
N ALA A 78 -2.63 -0.22 -4.89
CA ALA A 78 -3.94 -0.47 -4.33
C ALA A 78 -5.00 -0.50 -5.44
N TRP A 79 -6.04 -1.32 -5.26
CA TRP A 79 -7.26 -1.24 -6.04
C TRP A 79 -8.41 -0.79 -5.15
N ALA A 80 -9.07 0.27 -5.58
CA ALA A 80 -10.25 0.85 -4.94
C ALA A 80 -11.46 0.69 -5.86
N SER A 81 -12.56 0.17 -5.33
CA SER A 81 -13.82 0.11 -6.09
C SER A 81 -14.35 1.51 -6.44
N ASP A 82 -15.24 1.62 -7.43
CA ASP A 82 -15.90 2.90 -7.73
C ASP A 82 -16.66 3.45 -6.52
N ALA A 83 -17.29 2.56 -5.72
CA ALA A 83 -17.96 2.94 -4.48
C ALA A 83 -16.99 3.45 -3.41
N PHE A 84 -15.77 2.91 -3.36
CA PHE A 84 -14.72 3.43 -2.49
C PHE A 84 -14.33 4.84 -2.92
N ILE A 85 -14.08 5.06 -4.21
CA ILE A 85 -13.70 6.37 -4.75
C ILE A 85 -14.82 7.39 -4.60
N GLU A 86 -16.07 7.02 -4.83
CA GLU A 86 -17.24 7.90 -4.60
C GLU A 86 -17.30 8.37 -3.14
N LYS A 87 -16.98 7.48 -2.20
CA LYS A 87 -17.06 7.76 -0.77
C LYS A 87 -15.85 8.53 -0.20
N PHE A 88 -14.64 8.19 -0.63
CA PHE A 88 -13.39 8.69 -0.02
C PHE A 88 -12.59 9.59 -0.95
N GLY A 89 -13.02 9.78 -2.20
CA GLY A 89 -12.29 10.58 -3.20
C GLY A 89 -10.86 10.07 -3.36
N TYR A 90 -9.91 11.00 -3.27
CA TYR A 90 -8.47 10.74 -3.27
C TYR A 90 -7.80 11.34 -2.03
N ASP A 91 -8.47 11.22 -0.88
CA ASP A 91 -7.95 11.70 0.40
C ASP A 91 -6.52 11.19 0.65
N THR A 92 -5.65 12.11 1.06
CA THR A 92 -4.23 11.83 1.27
C THR A 92 -3.82 12.18 2.70
N PRO A 93 -3.60 11.20 3.60
CA PRO A 93 -3.76 9.75 3.38
C PRO A 93 -5.21 9.29 3.56
N TYR A 94 -5.56 8.13 3.00
CA TYR A 94 -6.85 7.53 3.28
C TYR A 94 -6.95 7.09 4.75
N ASN A 95 -8.12 7.31 5.37
CA ASN A 95 -8.41 6.82 6.72
C ASN A 95 -8.93 5.36 6.74
N LYS A 96 -9.37 4.85 5.59
CA LYS A 96 -9.75 3.46 5.33
C LYS A 96 -8.90 2.92 4.19
N ALA A 97 -8.41 1.70 4.28
CA ALA A 97 -7.66 1.09 3.18
C ALA A 97 -8.60 0.70 2.02
N PRO A 98 -8.14 0.84 0.75
CA PRO A 98 -8.81 0.24 -0.41
C PRO A 98 -8.99 -1.27 -0.26
N GLU A 99 -9.89 -1.85 -1.06
CA GLU A 99 -10.24 -3.27 -0.94
C GLU A 99 -9.05 -4.21 -1.14
N ILE A 100 -8.13 -3.89 -2.05
CA ILE A 100 -6.89 -4.62 -2.26
C ILE A 100 -5.71 -3.69 -2.01
N CYS A 101 -4.81 -4.08 -1.11
CA CYS A 101 -3.50 -3.43 -0.92
C CYS A 101 -2.38 -4.41 -1.28
N VAL A 102 -1.37 -3.95 -2.00
CA VAL A 102 -0.23 -4.77 -2.44
C VAL A 102 1.07 -4.17 -1.91
N GLU A 103 1.94 -5.02 -1.39
CA GLU A 103 3.35 -4.71 -1.15
C GLU A 103 4.21 -5.66 -1.98
N ILE A 104 5.24 -5.12 -2.61
CA ILE A 104 6.27 -5.89 -3.30
C ILE A 104 7.49 -5.91 -2.39
N THR A 105 7.98 -7.10 -2.08
CA THR A 105 9.13 -7.24 -1.20
C THR A 105 10.41 -6.83 -1.91
N SER A 106 11.32 -6.27 -1.13
CA SER A 106 12.70 -6.02 -1.53
C SER A 106 13.65 -6.74 -0.57
N PRO A 107 14.93 -6.96 -0.94
CA PRO A 107 15.90 -7.63 -0.07
C PRO A 107 16.09 -6.98 1.31
N SER A 108 15.75 -5.69 1.46
CA SER A 108 15.83 -4.97 2.73
C SER A 108 14.60 -5.15 3.62
N ASN A 109 13.49 -5.69 3.10
CA ASN A 109 12.29 -5.90 3.92
C ASN A 109 12.43 -7.16 4.77
N SER A 110 12.02 -7.03 6.03
CA SER A 110 11.93 -8.20 6.91
C SER A 110 10.55 -8.84 6.85
N ASN A 111 10.47 -10.15 7.09
CA ASN A 111 9.18 -10.83 7.22
C ASN A 111 8.29 -10.20 8.30
N ALA A 112 8.88 -9.70 9.39
CA ALA A 112 8.14 -9.02 10.46
C ALA A 112 7.52 -7.69 10.00
N GLU A 113 8.22 -6.94 9.14
CA GLU A 113 7.69 -5.71 8.55
C GLU A 113 6.50 -6.00 7.62
N MET A 114 6.58 -7.06 6.83
CA MET A 114 5.48 -7.47 5.94
C MET A 114 4.27 -7.96 6.72
N GLU A 115 4.48 -8.76 7.76
CA GLU A 115 3.40 -9.17 8.66
C GLU A 115 2.73 -7.96 9.31
N GLU A 116 3.52 -6.99 9.79
CA GLU A 116 2.98 -5.74 10.35
C GLU A 116 2.12 -4.98 9.32
N LYS A 117 2.61 -4.79 8.08
CA LYS A 117 1.84 -4.11 7.03
C LYS A 117 0.53 -4.84 6.70
N ILE A 118 0.54 -6.17 6.61
CA ILE A 118 -0.66 -6.99 6.41
C ILE A 118 -1.69 -6.67 7.49
N GLN A 119 -1.30 -6.74 8.77
CA GLN A 119 -2.21 -6.48 9.87
C GLN A 119 -2.72 -5.03 9.87
N LEU A 120 -1.86 -4.05 9.56
CA LEU A 120 -2.24 -2.63 9.52
C LEU A 120 -3.27 -2.33 8.43
N TYR A 121 -3.12 -2.91 7.23
CA TYR A 121 -4.05 -2.70 6.12
C TYR A 121 -5.38 -3.41 6.35
N LEU A 122 -5.36 -4.66 6.83
CA LEU A 122 -6.58 -5.40 7.19
C LEU A 122 -7.34 -4.69 8.32
N ALA A 123 -6.64 -4.21 9.35
CA ALA A 123 -7.25 -3.41 10.41
C ALA A 123 -7.85 -2.09 9.91
N LYS A 124 -7.37 -1.59 8.77
CA LYS A 124 -7.90 -0.41 8.08
C LYS A 124 -8.98 -0.73 7.05
N GLY A 125 -9.40 -1.98 6.95
CA GLY A 125 -10.55 -2.40 6.16
C GLY A 125 -10.23 -2.85 4.74
N ALA A 126 -8.95 -3.08 4.42
CA ALA A 126 -8.60 -3.85 3.24
C ALA A 126 -9.25 -5.23 3.35
N LYS A 127 -9.81 -5.73 2.25
CA LYS A 127 -10.37 -7.09 2.19
C LYS A 127 -9.25 -8.10 1.97
N GLU A 128 -8.29 -7.72 1.14
CA GLU A 128 -7.11 -8.53 0.86
C GLU A 128 -5.84 -7.68 0.89
N VAL A 129 -4.77 -8.30 1.39
CA VAL A 129 -3.40 -7.80 1.27
C VAL A 129 -2.59 -8.80 0.48
N TRP A 130 -1.87 -8.33 -0.53
CA TRP A 130 -1.07 -9.18 -1.40
C TRP A 130 0.41 -8.85 -1.20
N ILE A 131 1.21 -9.88 -0.97
CA ILE A 131 2.66 -9.77 -0.91
C ILE A 131 3.23 -10.39 -2.18
N VAL A 132 3.95 -9.58 -2.95
CA VAL A 132 4.56 -9.99 -4.22
C VAL A 132 6.06 -10.09 -4.00
N ASP A 133 6.64 -11.26 -4.22
CA ASP A 133 8.08 -11.42 -4.10
C ASP A 133 8.85 -10.87 -5.31
N GLU A 134 10.17 -10.84 -5.22
CA GLU A 134 11.04 -10.39 -6.30
C GLU A 134 10.93 -11.22 -7.60
N ASN A 135 10.31 -12.40 -7.57
CA ASN A 135 10.05 -13.23 -8.74
C ASN A 135 8.62 -13.07 -9.28
N GLY A 136 7.82 -12.18 -8.67
CA GLY A 136 6.42 -11.96 -9.02
C GLY A 136 5.46 -12.99 -8.43
N VAL A 137 5.91 -13.85 -7.50
CA VAL A 137 5.04 -14.80 -6.81
C VAL A 137 4.19 -14.05 -5.80
N ILE A 138 2.87 -14.25 -5.87
CA ILE A 138 1.90 -13.54 -5.04
C ILE A 138 1.43 -14.45 -3.91
N SER A 139 1.51 -13.95 -2.67
CA SER A 139 0.86 -14.52 -1.50
C SER A 139 -0.32 -13.63 -1.09
N TYR A 140 -1.47 -14.25 -0.82
CA TYR A 140 -2.71 -13.54 -0.51
C TYR A 140 -3.08 -13.69 0.97
N PHE A 141 -3.56 -12.60 1.56
CA PHE A 141 -3.97 -12.55 2.96
C PHE A 141 -5.32 -11.84 3.10
N SER A 142 -6.16 -12.34 3.99
CA SER A 142 -7.42 -11.72 4.41
C SER A 142 -7.49 -11.69 5.95
N HIS A 143 -8.60 -11.24 6.54
CA HIS A 143 -8.82 -11.35 7.99
C HIS A 143 -8.81 -12.79 8.52
N GLU A 144 -8.95 -13.80 7.64
CA GLU A 144 -8.82 -15.22 7.98
C GLU A 144 -7.36 -15.71 7.96
N GLY A 145 -6.40 -14.84 7.65
CA GLY A 145 -5.00 -15.18 7.45
C GLY A 145 -4.66 -15.42 5.98
N SER A 146 -3.64 -16.26 5.72
CA SER A 146 -3.23 -16.60 4.36
C SER A 146 -4.32 -17.41 3.65
N ILE A 147 -4.60 -17.04 2.39
CA ILE A 147 -5.55 -17.72 1.53
C ILE A 147 -4.84 -18.21 0.25
N PRO A 148 -5.24 -19.35 -0.33
CA PRO A 148 -4.53 -19.95 -1.46
C PRO A 148 -4.67 -19.15 -2.76
N GLU A 149 -5.70 -18.31 -2.86
CA GLU A 149 -6.01 -17.49 -4.03
C GLU A 149 -6.84 -16.26 -3.63
N SER A 150 -6.80 -15.21 -4.44
CA SER A 150 -7.61 -14.00 -4.23
C SER A 150 -9.09 -14.26 -4.51
N ARG A 151 -9.94 -13.97 -3.52
CA ARG A 151 -11.41 -13.97 -3.64
C ARG A 151 -11.89 -12.73 -4.39
N GLU A 152 -11.20 -11.61 -4.24
CA GLU A 152 -11.51 -10.38 -4.98
C GLU A 152 -11.30 -10.52 -6.50
N MET A 153 -10.55 -11.53 -6.94
CA MET A 153 -10.28 -11.84 -8.34
C MET A 153 -11.11 -13.03 -8.87
N GLN A 154 -11.99 -13.60 -8.04
CA GLN A 154 -12.95 -14.63 -8.45
C GLN A 154 -14.26 -13.96 -8.86
N GLY A 155 -14.40 -13.70 -10.15
CA GLY A 155 -15.58 -13.07 -10.76
C GLY A 155 -15.50 -13.17 -12.27
#